data_AF-A0A7Z9I2X8-F1
#
_entry.id   AF-A0A7Z9I2X8-F1
#
_cell.length_a   1.000
_cell.length_b   1.000
_cell.length_c   1.000
_cell.angle_alpha   90.00
_cell.angle_beta   90.00
_cell.angle_gamma   90.00
#
_symmetry.space_group_name_H-M   'P 1'
#
loop_
_entity.id
_entity.type
_entity.pdbx_description
1 polymer ?
#
loop_
_entity_poly.entity_id
_entity_poly.type
_entity_poly.pdbx_seq_one_letter_code
_entity_poly.pdbx_strand_id
1 'polypeptide(L)'
;GRLHTKKNLMEELKKMVRVIRKLIPDAPHEVLLVLDATTGQNAIFQTREFMEAADLTGLIITKLDGTSKGGVVIGIVNEFDIPVRYIGIGEQVEDLRPFDARQFTESLFA
;
A
#
# COMPACT_ATOMS: atom_id res chain seq x y z
N GLY A 1 6.12 -8.74 -3.96
CA GLY A 1 7.13 -9.83 -4.03
C GLY A 1 6.42 -11.18 -4.07
N ARG A 2 6.98 -12.17 -4.77
CA ARG A 2 6.30 -13.43 -5.13
C ARG A 2 5.78 -14.18 -3.87
N LEU A 3 4.53 -14.65 -3.92
CA LEU A 3 3.79 -15.24 -2.79
C LEU A 3 4.48 -16.45 -2.13
N HIS A 4 5.37 -17.12 -2.83
CA HIS A 4 6.07 -18.33 -2.37
C HIS A 4 7.33 -18.03 -1.53
N THR A 5 7.68 -16.75 -1.37
CA THR A 5 8.91 -16.27 -0.73
C THR A 5 8.67 -15.32 0.45
N LYS A 6 7.46 -15.30 1.02
CA LYS A 6 7.04 -14.31 2.03
C LYS A 6 8.05 -14.15 3.17
N LYS A 7 8.48 -15.24 3.80
CA LYS A 7 9.45 -15.18 4.91
C LYS A 7 10.80 -14.58 4.49
N ASN A 8 11.37 -15.03 3.37
CA ASN A 8 12.67 -14.52 2.91
C ASN A 8 12.57 -13.05 2.52
N LEU A 9 11.50 -12.65 1.84
CA LEU A 9 11.24 -11.27 1.47
C LEU A 9 11.11 -10.38 2.72
N MET A 10 10.36 -10.81 3.74
CA MET A 10 10.19 -10.01 4.95
C MET A 10 11.53 -9.82 5.69
N GLU A 11 12.37 -10.86 5.77
CA GLU A 11 13.70 -10.74 6.37
C GLU A 11 14.65 -9.84 5.56
N GLU A 12 14.54 -9.86 4.23
CA GLU A 12 15.27 -8.93 3.36
C GLU A 12 14.85 -7.47 3.61
N LEU A 13 13.55 -7.19 3.69
CA LEU A 13 13.02 -5.86 3.98
C LEU A 13 13.49 -5.35 5.35
N LYS A 14 13.38 -6.17 6.40
CA LYS A 14 13.91 -5.85 7.74
C LYS A 14 15.41 -5.55 7.69
N LYS A 15 16.18 -6.32 6.92
CA LYS A 15 17.62 -6.08 6.74
C LYS A 15 17.86 -4.75 6.05
N MET A 16 17.11 -4.42 5.00
CA MET A 16 17.24 -3.14 4.28
C MET A 16 16.99 -1.95 5.22
N VAL A 17 15.90 -1.97 5.99
CA VAL A 17 15.59 -0.94 7.00
C VAL A 17 16.72 -0.81 8.02
N ARG A 18 17.23 -1.93 8.55
CA ARG A 18 18.35 -1.90 9.49
C ARG A 18 19.64 -1.35 8.87
N VAL A 19 19.90 -1.61 7.59
CA VAL A 19 21.11 -1.13 6.90
C VAL A 19 21.03 0.37 6.64
N ILE A 20 19.90 0.87 6.16
CA ILE A 20 19.75 2.31 5.87
C ILE A 20 19.82 3.15 7.15
N ARG A 21 19.26 2.65 8.26
CA ARG A 21 19.31 3.28 9.58
C ARG A 21 20.72 3.43 10.17
N LYS A 22 21.71 2.68 9.67
CA LYS A 22 23.12 2.86 10.07
C LYS A 22 23.72 4.15 9.52
N LEU A 23 23.20 4.64 8.39
CA LEU A 23 23.68 5.87 7.74
C LEU A 23 22.79 7.06 8.08
N ILE A 24 21.47 6.85 8.10
CA ILE A 24 20.46 7.90 8.34
C ILE A 24 19.49 7.34 9.39
N PRO A 25 19.61 7.70 10.68
CA PRO A 25 18.84 7.09 11.77
C PRO A 25 17.32 7.14 11.60
N ASP A 26 16.80 8.18 10.95
CA ASP A 26 15.39 8.42 10.65
C ASP A 26 14.91 7.82 9.32
N ALA A 27 15.78 7.15 8.56
CA ALA A 27 15.41 6.45 7.34
C ALA A 27 14.75 5.08 7.62
N PRO A 28 13.98 4.54 6.65
CA PRO A 28 13.42 5.22 5.48
C PRO A 28 12.38 6.27 5.88
N HIS A 29 12.39 7.43 5.22
CA HIS A 29 11.42 8.51 5.47
C HIS A 29 10.00 8.13 5.04
N GLU A 30 9.88 7.31 3.99
CA GLU A 30 8.62 6.71 3.58
C GLU A 30 8.81 5.25 3.16
N VAL A 31 7.82 4.44 3.51
CA VAL A 31 7.68 3.06 3.06
C VAL A 31 6.25 2.88 2.54
N LEU A 32 6.14 2.83 1.21
CA LEU A 32 4.86 2.76 0.53
C LEU A 32 4.58 1.33 0.08
N LEU A 33 3.45 0.78 0.55
CA LEU A 33 2.96 -0.51 0.08
C LEU A 33 2.02 -0.31 -1.12
N VAL A 34 2.39 -0.89 -2.26
CA VAL A 34 1.56 -0.90 -3.46
C VAL A 34 0.62 -2.11 -3.42
N LEU A 35 -0.68 -1.83 -3.47
CA LEU A 35 -1.75 -2.82 -3.47
C LEU A 35 -2.58 -2.72 -4.75
N ASP A 36 -3.04 -3.86 -5.23
CA ASP A 36 -3.96 -3.97 -6.36
C ASP A 36 -5.40 -4.02 -5.83
N ALA A 37 -6.25 -3.07 -6.25
CA ALA A 37 -7.63 -2.95 -5.79
C ALA A 37 -8.49 -4.21 -6.07
N THR A 38 -8.08 -5.05 -7.02
CA THR A 38 -8.79 -6.29 -7.35
C THR A 38 -8.60 -7.40 -6.31
N THR A 39 -7.57 -7.30 -5.47
CA THR A 39 -7.15 -8.38 -4.55
C THR A 39 -8.06 -8.57 -3.34
N GLY A 40 -9.00 -7.65 -3.08
CA GLY A 40 -9.99 -7.76 -2.00
C GLY A 40 -9.33 -8.06 -0.64
N GLN A 41 -9.95 -8.92 0.17
CA GLN A 41 -9.49 -9.23 1.54
C GLN A 41 -8.03 -9.71 1.64
N ASN A 42 -7.42 -10.23 0.57
CA ASN A 42 -6.00 -10.60 0.56
C ASN A 42 -5.07 -9.38 0.75
N ALA A 43 -5.54 -8.17 0.46
CA ALA A 43 -4.79 -6.94 0.68
C ALA A 43 -4.61 -6.63 2.18
N ILE A 44 -5.58 -6.96 3.01
CA ILE A 44 -5.50 -6.80 4.48
C ILE A 44 -4.40 -7.70 5.04
N PHE A 45 -4.39 -8.98 4.66
CA PHE A 45 -3.36 -9.93 5.09
C PHE A 45 -1.96 -9.49 4.65
N GLN A 46 -1.82 -9.03 3.40
CA GLN A 46 -0.54 -8.49 2.92
C GLN A 46 -0.11 -7.26 3.70
N THR A 47 -1.02 -6.32 3.96
CA THR A 47 -0.69 -5.10 4.71
C THR A 47 -0.12 -5.43 6.08
N ARG A 48 -0.74 -6.38 6.80
CA ARG A 48 -0.25 -6.86 8.10
C ARG A 48 1.17 -7.44 8.01
N GLU A 49 1.42 -8.35 7.07
CA GLU A 49 2.75 -8.96 6.92
C GLU A 49 3.84 -7.92 6.63
N PHE A 50 3.56 -6.95 5.75
CA PHE A 50 4.53 -5.92 5.39
C PHE A 50 4.73 -4.88 6.48
N MET A 51 3.69 -4.56 7.25
CA MET A 51 3.78 -3.70 8.43
C MET A 51 4.77 -4.23 9.44
N GLU A 52 4.74 -5.54 9.72
CA GLU A 52 5.67 -6.20 10.64
C GLU A 52 7.13 -6.22 10.14
N ALA A 53 7.35 -6.02 8.84
CA ALA A 53 8.67 -6.15 8.23
C ALA A 53 9.37 -4.81 7.93
N ALA A 54 8.61 -3.76 7.61
CA ALA A 54 9.18 -2.57 6.98
C ALA A 54 8.65 -1.23 7.49
N ASP A 55 7.88 -1.18 8.59
CA ASP A 55 7.35 0.07 9.16
C ASP A 55 6.61 0.92 8.10
N LEU A 56 5.52 0.39 7.53
CA LEU A 56 4.77 1.06 6.46
C LEU A 56 4.28 2.45 6.88
N THR A 57 4.48 3.45 6.02
CA THR A 57 4.07 4.86 6.25
C THR A 57 2.95 5.31 5.32
N GLY A 58 2.63 4.53 4.29
CA GLY A 58 1.61 4.88 3.32
C GLY A 58 1.24 3.74 2.40
N LEU A 59 0.07 3.88 1.76
CA LEU A 59 -0.43 2.96 0.76
C LEU A 59 -0.53 3.61 -0.62
N ILE A 60 -0.31 2.81 -1.66
CA ILE A 60 -0.65 3.14 -3.04
C ILE A 60 -1.63 2.09 -3.52
N ILE A 61 -2.81 2.51 -3.99
CA ILE A 61 -3.83 1.59 -4.50
C ILE A 61 -3.88 1.72 -6.01
N THR A 62 -3.67 0.62 -6.75
CA THR A 62 -3.67 0.61 -8.22
C THR A 62 -4.87 -0.14 -8.78
N LYS A 63 -5.15 0.05 -10.08
CA LYS A 63 -6.23 -0.60 -10.84
C LYS A 63 -7.64 -0.29 -10.35
N LEU A 64 -7.87 0.93 -9.87
CA LEU A 64 -9.20 1.35 -9.39
C LEU A 64 -10.20 1.55 -10.54
N ASP A 65 -9.72 1.83 -11.75
CA ASP A 65 -10.48 1.93 -12.99
C ASP A 65 -11.11 0.60 -13.43
N GLY A 66 -10.48 -0.52 -13.09
CA GLY A 66 -10.91 -1.86 -13.49
C GLY A 66 -11.82 -2.57 -12.49
N THR A 67 -12.24 -1.95 -11.37
CA THR A 67 -12.93 -2.71 -10.32
C THR A 67 -13.88 -1.91 -9.41
N SER A 68 -15.01 -2.51 -9.08
CA SER A 68 -15.93 -2.06 -8.01
C SER A 68 -15.47 -2.47 -6.60
N LYS A 69 -14.32 -3.14 -6.46
CA LYS A 69 -13.78 -3.63 -5.18
C LYS A 69 -12.95 -2.60 -4.41
N GLY A 70 -13.04 -1.32 -4.78
CA GLY A 70 -12.35 -0.21 -4.09
C GLY A 70 -12.65 -0.11 -2.59
N GLY A 71 -13.78 -0.67 -2.12
CA GLY A 71 -14.16 -0.70 -0.71
C GLY A 71 -13.15 -1.42 0.21
N VAL A 72 -12.26 -2.28 -0.31
CA VAL A 72 -11.20 -2.89 0.52
C VAL A 72 -10.26 -1.84 1.11
N VAL A 73 -10.05 -0.73 0.41
CA VAL A 73 -9.19 0.38 0.87
C VAL A 73 -9.70 0.94 2.20
N ILE A 74 -11.01 1.08 2.33
CA ILE A 74 -11.66 1.57 3.57
C ILE A 74 -11.34 0.62 4.73
N GLY A 75 -11.41 -0.69 4.51
CA GLY A 75 -11.10 -1.70 5.51
C GLY A 75 -9.64 -1.64 5.97
N ILE A 76 -8.70 -1.48 5.04
CA ILE A 76 -7.26 -1.42 5.35
C ILE A 76 -6.94 -0.14 6.14
N VAL A 77 -7.44 1.02 5.69
CA VAL A 77 -7.22 2.29 6.40
C VAL A 77 -7.80 2.22 7.81
N ASN A 78 -8.99 1.66 7.96
CA ASN A 78 -9.64 1.52 9.26
C ASN A 78 -8.94 0.54 10.20
N GLU A 79 -8.34 -0.54 9.68
CA GLU A 79 -7.66 -1.56 10.51
C GLU A 79 -6.25 -1.16 10.92
N PHE A 80 -5.52 -0.45 10.05
CA PHE A 80 -4.08 -0.23 10.20
C PHE A 80 -3.67 1.23 10.45
N ASP A 81 -4.60 2.18 10.35
CA ASP A 81 -4.35 3.62 10.52
C ASP A 81 -3.19 4.15 9.63
N ILE A 82 -3.08 3.61 8.41
CA ILE A 82 -2.10 4.05 7.42
C ILE A 82 -2.80 4.87 6.33
N PRO A 83 -2.28 6.07 5.98
CA PRO A 83 -2.87 6.89 4.93
C PRO A 83 -2.64 6.29 3.55
N VAL A 84 -3.68 6.36 2.71
CA VAL A 84 -3.49 6.20 1.26
C VAL A 84 -2.87 7.48 0.72
N ARG A 85 -1.71 7.35 0.07
CA ARG A 85 -0.96 8.47 -0.51
C ARG A 85 -1.35 8.71 -1.96
N TYR A 86 -1.48 7.62 -2.73
CA TYR A 86 -1.75 7.67 -4.16
C TYR A 86 -2.75 6.61 -4.60
N ILE A 87 -3.45 6.91 -5.69
CA ILE A 87 -4.34 6.00 -6.41
C ILE A 87 -3.96 5.93 -7.89
N GLY A 88 -3.94 4.73 -8.44
CA GLY A 88 -3.78 4.46 -9.87
C GLY A 88 -5.13 4.14 -10.50
N ILE A 89 -5.56 4.99 -11.44
CA ILE A 89 -6.87 4.91 -12.10
C ILE A 89 -6.75 4.67 -13.62
N GLY A 90 -5.65 4.05 -14.05
CA GLY A 90 -5.37 3.77 -15.44
C GLY A 90 -3.96 3.26 -15.65
N GLU A 91 -3.55 3.16 -16.91
CA GLU A 91 -2.26 2.57 -17.32
C GLU A 91 -1.18 3.61 -17.61
N GLN A 92 -1.56 4.88 -17.79
CA GLN A 92 -0.61 5.94 -18.13
C GLN A 92 0.09 6.49 -16.88
N VAL A 93 1.22 7.17 -17.08
CA VAL A 93 1.99 7.75 -15.96
C VAL A 93 1.17 8.79 -15.21
N GLU A 94 0.32 9.52 -15.92
CA GLU A 94 -0.53 10.58 -15.37
C GLU A 94 -1.75 10.04 -14.60
N ASP A 95 -1.98 8.73 -14.65
CA ASP A 95 -3.08 8.06 -13.96
C ASP A 95 -2.75 7.71 -12.51
N LEU A 96 -1.49 7.88 -12.08
CA LEU A 96 -1.12 7.86 -10.66
C LEU A 96 -1.34 9.24 -10.04
N ARG A 97 -2.38 9.37 -9.23
CA ARG A 97 -2.81 10.65 -8.64
C ARG A 97 -2.72 10.62 -7.12
N PRO A 98 -2.48 11.76 -6.46
CA PRO A 98 -2.65 11.87 -5.01
C PRO A 98 -4.05 11.43 -4.59
N PHE A 99 -4.15 10.76 -3.45
CA PHE A 99 -5.44 10.32 -2.94
C PHE A 99 -6.24 11.51 -2.38
N ASP A 100 -7.46 11.66 -2.86
CA ASP A 100 -8.48 12.55 -2.29
C ASP A 100 -9.65 11.71 -1.78
N ALA A 101 -9.86 11.72 -0.46
CA ALA A 101 -10.91 10.93 0.18
C ALA A 101 -12.31 11.32 -0.29
N ARG A 102 -12.58 12.62 -0.54
CA ARG A 102 -13.89 13.10 -0.99
C ARG A 102 -14.16 12.61 -2.40
N GLN A 103 -13.22 12.86 -3.31
CA GLN A 103 -13.34 12.43 -4.71
C GLN A 103 -13.48 10.90 -4.81
N PHE A 104 -12.74 10.16 -3.97
CA PHE A 104 -12.84 8.71 -3.90
C PHE A 104 -14.23 8.25 -3.42
N THR A 105 -14.78 8.86 -2.36
CA THR A 105 -16.12 8.51 -1.88
C THR A 105 -17.21 8.87 -2.90
N GLU A 106 -17.12 10.03 -3.55
CA GLU A 106 -18.06 10.44 -4.60
C GLU A 106 -18.05 9.43 -5.76
N SER A 107 -16.87 8.99 -6.20
CA SER A 107 -16.73 8.01 -7.28
C SER A 107 -17.22 6.60 -6.89
N LEU A 108 -17.28 6.28 -5.60
CA LEU A 108 -17.72 4.97 -5.11
C LEU A 108 -19.26 4.85 -5.01
N PHE A 109 -19.96 5.97 -4.82
CA PHE A 109 -21.41 6.01 -4.63
C PHE A 109 -22.20 6.64 -5.81
N ALA A 110 -21.51 7.16 -6.82
CA ALA A 110 -22.08 7.62 -8.08
C ALA A 110 -22.44 6.45 -9.01
#